data_AF-A0A0S8I884-F1
#
_entry.id   AF-A0A0S8I884-F1
#
_cell.length_a   1.000
_cell.length_b   1.000
_cell.length_c   1.000
_cell.angle_alpha   90.00
_cell.angle_beta   90.00
_cell.angle_gamma   90.00
#
_symmetry.space_group_name_H-M   'P 1'
#
loop_
_entity.id
_entity.type
_entity.pdbx_description
1 polymer ?
#
loop_
_entity_poly.entity_id
_entity_poly.type
_entity_poly.pdbx_seq_one_letter_code
_entity_poly.pdbx_strand_id
1 'polypeptide(L)'
;MTSKEFLTTGEAARLVNISRSTISRNFDKGIFQGKKNPITGERMISRESLINFMKQFNLPVDNLSLEKKRILVGTSDDHLFSQLQRVLSEDGRVELERAGFGGDVLISCSKTLPSLLILDEELADIPCMEIIRSLRRMTTDQQDLKILCSAKSRNSRRCLEWGVDEVLPKESSDLEEWGKMIYTFLNIPRELPEEETNYKHQRRWPRMNIHLPLKIGIYSVRTPYRRDTGQATMENISIGGAFLSDIALEGGKIPCEPFRVLLESDQEPLKDWKAHGKVIRLQSNGTVTAGIQFTRVPKASMKMIEDLAQ
;
A
#
# COMPACT_ATOMS: atom_id res chain seq x y z
N MET A 1 -1.51 -24.08 -3.57
CA MET A 1 -2.71 -23.65 -4.32
C MET A 1 -2.32 -22.40 -5.11
N THR A 2 -2.52 -22.37 -6.42
CA THR A 2 -2.15 -21.23 -7.28
C THR A 2 -2.84 -19.95 -6.79
N SER A 3 -2.06 -19.01 -6.27
CA SER A 3 -2.55 -17.72 -5.84
C SER A 3 -3.08 -16.96 -7.06
N LYS A 4 -4.39 -16.80 -7.18
CA LYS A 4 -4.98 -15.99 -8.25
C LYS A 4 -4.35 -14.59 -8.24
N GLU A 5 -3.76 -14.21 -9.37
CA GLU A 5 -3.16 -12.89 -9.61
C GLU A 5 -4.22 -11.77 -9.54
N PHE A 6 -5.45 -12.10 -9.94
CA PHE A 6 -6.59 -11.22 -9.92
C PHE A 6 -7.73 -11.77 -9.04
N LEU A 7 -8.29 -10.89 -8.22
CA LEU A 7 -9.38 -11.16 -7.30
C LEU A 7 -10.64 -10.47 -7.81
N THR A 8 -11.78 -11.16 -7.79
CA THR A 8 -13.07 -10.51 -8.01
C THR A 8 -13.32 -9.45 -6.92
N THR A 9 -14.17 -8.45 -7.21
CA THR A 9 -14.59 -7.46 -6.20
C THR A 9 -15.14 -8.10 -4.92
N GLY A 10 -15.76 -9.28 -5.03
CA GLY A 10 -16.28 -10.06 -3.90
C GLY A 10 -15.23 -10.83 -3.10
N GLU A 11 -14.17 -11.30 -3.74
CA GLU A 11 -13.01 -11.88 -3.05
C GLU A 11 -12.20 -10.78 -2.35
N ALA A 12 -11.92 -9.67 -3.05
CA ALA A 12 -11.20 -8.52 -2.49
C ALA A 12 -11.94 -7.91 -1.28
N ALA A 13 -13.26 -7.70 -1.39
CA ALA A 13 -14.11 -7.20 -0.31
C ALA A 13 -14.02 -8.01 0.99
N ARG A 14 -13.97 -9.35 0.86
CA ARG A 14 -13.85 -10.26 2.01
C ARG A 14 -12.50 -10.14 2.71
N LEU A 15 -11.43 -9.94 1.95
CA LEU A 15 -10.07 -9.87 2.49
C LEU A 15 -9.80 -8.58 3.27
N VAL A 16 -10.31 -7.45 2.79
CA VAL A 16 -10.11 -6.14 3.45
C VAL A 16 -11.27 -5.73 4.36
N ASN A 17 -12.28 -6.59 4.49
CA ASN A 17 -13.48 -6.37 5.27
C ASN A 17 -14.23 -5.05 4.92
N ILE A 18 -14.34 -4.74 3.63
CA ILE A 18 -15.13 -3.61 3.13
C ILE A 18 -16.20 -4.07 2.14
N SER A 19 -17.23 -3.25 1.90
CA SER A 19 -18.29 -3.63 0.96
C SER A 19 -17.78 -3.76 -0.48
N ARG A 20 -18.35 -4.72 -1.23
CA ARG A 20 -18.12 -4.87 -2.68
C ARG A 20 -18.33 -3.57 -3.46
N SER A 21 -19.33 -2.76 -3.06
CA SER A 21 -19.60 -1.45 -3.67
C SER A 21 -18.46 -0.45 -3.45
N THR A 22 -17.79 -0.48 -2.30
CA THR A 22 -16.63 0.36 -2.00
C THR A 22 -15.43 -0.05 -2.86
N ILE A 23 -15.17 -1.35 -2.98
CA ILE A 23 -14.11 -1.88 -3.87
C ILE A 23 -14.37 -1.44 -5.32
N SER A 24 -15.58 -1.65 -5.85
CA SER A 24 -15.93 -1.27 -7.23
C SER A 24 -15.76 0.23 -7.47
N ARG A 25 -16.21 1.07 -6.52
CA ARG A 25 -16.07 2.53 -6.63
C ARG A 25 -14.62 2.98 -6.59
N ASN A 26 -13.80 2.35 -5.75
CA ASN A 26 -12.38 2.68 -5.65
C ASN A 26 -11.61 2.21 -6.89
N PHE A 27 -12.00 1.08 -7.50
CA PHE A 27 -11.48 0.65 -8.80
C PHE A 27 -11.83 1.63 -9.92
N ASP A 28 -13.08 2.08 -10.01
CA ASP A 28 -13.48 3.06 -11.04
C ASP A 28 -12.80 4.42 -10.87
N LYS A 29 -12.30 4.72 -9.66
CA LYS A 29 -11.50 5.92 -9.35
C LYS A 29 -10.01 5.74 -9.57
N GLY A 30 -9.56 4.54 -9.96
CA GLY A 30 -8.14 4.21 -10.15
C GLY A 30 -7.37 3.96 -8.86
N ILE A 31 -8.04 3.85 -7.70
CA ILE A 31 -7.39 3.50 -6.43
C ILE A 31 -7.00 2.01 -6.44
N PHE A 32 -7.89 1.16 -6.95
CA PHE A 32 -7.56 -0.24 -7.22
C PHE A 32 -7.20 -0.43 -8.69
N GLN A 33 -6.07 -1.07 -8.96
CA GLN A 33 -5.63 -1.47 -10.29
C GLN A 33 -6.14 -2.87 -10.63
N GLY A 34 -6.27 -3.14 -11.92
CA GLY A 34 -6.63 -4.45 -12.44
C GLY A 34 -7.40 -4.37 -13.75
N LYS A 35 -8.25 -5.37 -14.03
CA LYS A 35 -8.94 -5.51 -15.31
C LYS A 35 -10.44 -5.38 -15.14
N LYS A 36 -11.09 -4.76 -16.12
CA LYS A 36 -12.55 -4.70 -16.22
C LYS A 36 -12.99 -5.48 -17.44
N ASN A 37 -13.88 -6.46 -17.26
CA ASN A 37 -14.46 -7.18 -18.37
C ASN A 37 -15.34 -6.19 -19.19
N PRO A 38 -15.06 -5.99 -20.48
CA PRO A 38 -15.78 -5.01 -21.31
C PRO A 38 -17.23 -5.41 -21.58
N ILE A 39 -17.57 -6.69 -21.48
CA ILE A 39 -18.90 -7.25 -21.78
C ILE A 39 -19.76 -7.31 -20.52
N THR A 40 -19.22 -7.88 -19.43
CA THR A 40 -19.99 -8.07 -18.18
C THR A 40 -19.88 -6.89 -17.21
N GLY A 41 -18.88 -6.02 -17.40
CA GLY A 41 -18.57 -4.92 -16.48
C GLY A 41 -17.96 -5.37 -15.16
N GLU A 42 -17.68 -6.66 -14.99
CA GLU A 42 -17.02 -7.20 -13.80
C GLU A 42 -15.61 -6.65 -13.65
N ARG A 43 -15.25 -6.30 -12.42
CA ARG A 43 -13.93 -5.77 -12.08
C ARG A 43 -13.14 -6.86 -11.38
N MET A 44 -11.89 -6.99 -11.79
CA MET A 44 -10.91 -7.89 -11.24
C MET A 44 -9.77 -7.04 -10.69
N ILE A 45 -9.61 -7.07 -9.38
CA ILE A 45 -8.61 -6.30 -8.63
C ILE A 45 -7.30 -7.09 -8.65
N SER A 46 -6.18 -6.45 -9.02
CA SER A 46 -4.88 -7.11 -8.89
C SER A 46 -4.57 -7.35 -7.41
N ARG A 47 -3.99 -8.51 -7.10
CA ARG A 47 -3.63 -8.86 -5.72
C ARG A 47 -2.65 -7.84 -5.12
N GLU A 48 -1.71 -7.36 -5.93
CA GLU A 48 -0.76 -6.30 -5.55
C GLU A 48 -1.48 -5.01 -5.14
N SER A 49 -2.45 -4.56 -5.94
CA SER A 49 -3.18 -3.33 -5.63
C SER A 49 -4.00 -3.45 -4.34
N LEU A 50 -4.52 -4.64 -4.04
CA LEU A 50 -5.21 -4.90 -2.78
C LEU A 50 -4.25 -4.84 -1.59
N ILE A 51 -3.05 -5.40 -1.73
CA ILE A 51 -2.01 -5.37 -0.68
C ILE A 51 -1.56 -3.93 -0.42
N ASN A 52 -1.31 -3.15 -1.47
CA ASN A 52 -0.89 -1.75 -1.32
C ASN A 52 -1.97 -0.92 -0.61
N PHE A 53 -3.24 -1.16 -0.94
CA PHE A 53 -4.35 -0.55 -0.22
C PHE A 53 -4.36 -0.96 1.26
N MET A 54 -4.14 -2.24 1.57
CA MET A 54 -4.08 -2.70 2.97
C MET A 54 -2.93 -2.07 3.75
N LYS A 55 -1.73 -2.00 3.16
CA LYS A 55 -0.57 -1.32 3.74
C LYS A 55 -0.86 0.16 3.99
N GLN A 56 -1.41 0.86 2.99
CA GLN A 56 -1.75 2.29 3.07
C GLN A 56 -2.71 2.62 4.23
N PHE A 57 -3.64 1.72 4.54
CA PHE A 57 -4.64 1.91 5.58
C PHE A 57 -4.34 1.13 6.88
N ASN A 58 -3.11 0.64 7.07
CA ASN A 58 -2.68 -0.17 8.21
C ASN A 58 -3.64 -1.34 8.51
N LEU A 59 -4.18 -1.98 7.49
CA LEU A 59 -4.99 -3.20 7.64
C LEU A 59 -4.07 -4.42 7.84
N PRO A 60 -4.45 -5.38 8.71
CA PRO A 60 -3.65 -6.59 8.94
C PRO A 60 -3.48 -7.37 7.63
N VAL A 61 -2.25 -7.43 7.13
CA VAL A 61 -1.90 -8.14 5.89
C VAL A 61 -1.85 -9.66 6.12
N ASP A 62 -1.93 -10.10 7.38
CA ASP A 62 -1.80 -11.49 7.81
C ASP A 62 -2.85 -12.44 7.20
N ASN A 63 -4.01 -11.91 6.79
CA ASN A 63 -5.06 -12.69 6.11
C ASN A 63 -4.75 -12.99 4.63
N LEU A 64 -3.72 -12.37 4.06
CA LEU A 64 -3.16 -12.66 2.74
C LEU A 64 -1.78 -13.25 2.96
N SER A 65 -1.71 -14.48 3.47
CA SER A 65 -0.43 -15.19 3.66
C SER A 65 0.42 -15.08 2.39
N LEU A 66 1.42 -14.19 2.43
CA LEU A 66 2.53 -14.18 1.51
C LEU A 66 3.31 -15.45 1.86
N GLU A 67 3.23 -16.48 1.02
CA GLU A 67 4.34 -17.43 0.99
C GLU A 67 5.56 -16.58 0.64
N LYS A 68 6.46 -16.40 1.61
CA LYS A 68 7.70 -15.68 1.39
C LYS A 68 8.43 -16.35 0.22
N LYS A 69 8.92 -15.54 -0.71
CA LYS A 69 9.73 -16.03 -1.81
C LYS A 69 11.09 -16.43 -1.24
N ARG A 70 11.32 -17.74 -1.15
CA ARG A 70 12.59 -18.29 -0.68
C ARG A 70 13.65 -18.14 -1.75
N ILE A 71 14.76 -17.51 -1.39
CA ILE A 71 15.97 -17.41 -2.17
C ILE A 71 17.02 -18.27 -1.47
N LEU A 72 17.54 -19.26 -2.18
CA LEU A 72 18.69 -20.03 -1.71
C LEU A 72 19.95 -19.39 -2.26
N VAL A 73 20.92 -19.11 -1.38
CA VAL A 73 22.23 -18.58 -1.75
C VAL A 73 23.28 -19.65 -1.49
N GLY A 74 23.82 -20.24 -2.56
CA GLY A 74 24.92 -21.18 -2.52
C GLY A 74 26.26 -20.45 -2.53
N THR A 75 26.81 -20.11 -1.36
CA THR A 75 28.10 -19.41 -1.26
C THR A 75 28.82 -19.67 0.07
N SER A 76 30.14 -19.81 -0.01
CA SER A 76 31.04 -19.78 1.14
C SER A 76 31.55 -18.37 1.46
N ASP A 77 31.28 -17.38 0.59
CA ASP A 77 31.70 -15.99 0.74
C ASP A 77 30.70 -15.19 1.61
N ASP A 78 31.15 -14.79 2.80
CA ASP A 78 30.37 -13.96 3.73
C ASP A 78 30.07 -12.57 3.17
N HIS A 79 30.94 -12.04 2.30
CA HIS A 79 30.76 -10.73 1.70
C HIS A 79 29.57 -10.74 0.74
N LEU A 80 29.51 -11.73 -0.17
CA LEU A 80 28.41 -11.91 -1.10
C LEU A 80 27.07 -12.06 -0.37
N PHE A 81 27.03 -12.90 0.67
CA PHE A 81 25.82 -13.10 1.45
C PHE A 81 25.37 -11.81 2.16
N SER A 82 26.30 -11.08 2.77
CA SER A 82 26.02 -9.81 3.45
C SER A 82 25.51 -8.73 2.50
N GLN A 83 26.04 -8.66 1.28
CA GLN A 83 25.55 -7.75 0.23
C GLN A 83 24.12 -8.09 -0.17
N LEU A 84 23.80 -9.36 -0.41
CA LEU A 84 22.44 -9.81 -0.73
C LEU A 84 21.47 -9.55 0.42
N GLN A 85 21.89 -9.78 1.66
CA GLN A 85 21.11 -9.42 2.83
C GLN A 85 20.83 -7.93 2.85
N ARG A 86 21.81 -7.06 2.63
CA ARG A 86 21.61 -5.60 2.61
C ARG A 86 20.64 -5.15 1.50
N VAL A 87 20.67 -5.80 0.34
CA VAL A 87 19.77 -5.49 -0.78
C VAL A 87 18.31 -5.90 -0.50
N LEU A 88 18.11 -6.95 0.30
CA LEU A 88 16.82 -7.62 0.47
C LEU A 88 16.26 -7.54 1.91
N SER A 89 17.00 -7.01 2.88
CA SER A 89 16.70 -7.06 4.32
C SER A 89 15.42 -6.32 4.72
N GLU A 90 15.03 -5.32 3.95
CA GLU A 90 13.84 -4.50 4.24
C GLU A 90 12.55 -5.11 3.66
N ASP A 91 12.65 -6.12 2.79
CA ASP A 91 11.50 -6.70 2.11
C ASP A 91 11.01 -7.98 2.81
N GLY A 92 9.99 -7.84 3.65
CA GLY A 92 9.34 -8.96 4.35
C GLY A 92 8.67 -10.01 3.44
N ARG A 93 8.63 -9.79 2.12
CA ARG A 93 8.13 -10.76 1.11
C ARG A 93 9.18 -11.81 0.73
N VAL A 94 10.45 -11.61 1.07
CA VAL A 94 11.57 -12.47 0.68
C VAL A 94 12.16 -13.14 1.92
N GLU A 95 12.62 -14.39 1.75
CA GLU A 95 13.37 -15.13 2.76
C GLU A 95 14.67 -15.63 2.16
N LEU A 96 15.81 -15.26 2.77
CA LEU A 96 17.13 -15.71 2.32
C LEU A 96 17.60 -16.89 3.17
N GLU A 97 17.99 -17.97 2.50
CA GLU A 97 18.67 -19.11 3.11
C GLU A 97 20.06 -19.24 2.51
N ARG A 98 21.05 -19.68 3.30
CA ARG A 98 22.42 -19.90 2.84
C ARG A 98 22.77 -21.38 2.85
N ALA A 99 23.46 -21.82 1.81
CA ALA A 99 24.17 -23.10 1.75
C ALA A 99 25.65 -22.84 1.45
N GLY A 100 26.54 -23.32 2.33
CA GLY A 100 27.99 -23.07 2.20
C GLY A 100 28.68 -23.95 1.17
N PHE A 101 28.06 -25.08 0.80
CA PHE A 101 28.63 -26.12 -0.04
C PHE A 101 27.65 -26.52 -1.16
N GLY A 102 28.18 -26.94 -2.30
CA GLY A 102 27.41 -27.36 -3.46
C GLY A 102 26.54 -28.59 -3.20
N GLY A 103 27.00 -29.53 -2.36
CA GLY A 103 26.17 -30.66 -1.92
C GLY A 103 24.89 -30.22 -1.20
N ASP A 104 25.01 -29.23 -0.31
CA ASP A 104 23.87 -28.67 0.43
C ASP A 104 22.91 -27.92 -0.50
N VAL A 105 23.43 -27.22 -1.52
CA VAL A 105 22.62 -26.57 -2.56
C VAL A 105 21.75 -27.61 -3.26
N LEU A 106 22.34 -28.71 -3.74
CA LEU A 106 21.60 -29.76 -4.45
C LEU A 106 20.53 -30.40 -3.54
N ILE A 107 20.87 -30.71 -2.29
CA ILE A 107 19.93 -31.28 -1.32
C ILE A 107 18.77 -30.31 -1.05
N SER A 108 19.05 -29.03 -0.81
CA SER A 108 18.03 -28.02 -0.53
C SER A 108 17.11 -27.81 -1.73
N CYS A 109 17.67 -27.66 -2.94
CA CYS A 109 16.87 -27.55 -4.17
C CYS A 109 15.99 -28.79 -4.39
N SER A 110 16.47 -29.99 -4.04
CA SER A 110 15.68 -31.23 -4.18
C SER A 110 14.48 -31.31 -3.22
N LYS A 111 14.57 -30.66 -2.06
CA LYS A 111 13.56 -30.75 -1.00
C LYS A 111 12.51 -29.65 -1.08
N THR A 112 12.93 -28.40 -1.32
CA THR A 112 12.10 -27.23 -1.08
C THR A 112 11.94 -26.30 -2.28
N LEU A 113 12.54 -26.65 -3.44
CA LEU A 113 12.55 -25.90 -4.71
C LEU A 113 12.40 -24.38 -4.52
N PRO A 114 13.50 -23.64 -4.32
CA PRO A 114 13.43 -22.21 -4.03
C PRO A 114 12.84 -21.43 -5.21
N SER A 115 12.33 -20.23 -4.93
CA SER A 115 11.84 -19.31 -5.97
C SER A 115 12.98 -18.74 -6.82
N LEU A 116 14.18 -18.69 -6.26
CA LEU A 116 15.41 -18.26 -6.92
C LEU A 116 16.61 -18.94 -6.26
N LEU A 117 17.56 -19.39 -7.07
CA LEU A 117 18.87 -19.83 -6.63
C LEU A 117 19.90 -18.78 -7.06
N ILE A 118 20.68 -18.27 -6.10
CA ILE A 118 21.87 -17.46 -6.37
C ILE A 118 23.08 -18.33 -6.04
N LEU A 119 23.90 -18.64 -7.03
CA LEU A 119 25.00 -19.58 -6.90
C LEU A 119 26.35 -18.88 -7.11
N ASP A 120 27.26 -19.03 -6.18
CA ASP A 120 28.63 -18.58 -6.32
C ASP A 120 29.41 -19.52 -7.27
N GLU A 121 30.16 -18.95 -8.22
CA GLU A 121 31.02 -19.73 -9.10
C GLU A 121 32.17 -20.46 -8.35
N GLU A 122 32.56 -19.97 -7.17
CA GLU A 122 33.73 -20.43 -6.38
C GLU A 122 33.34 -21.26 -5.15
N LEU A 123 32.42 -22.23 -5.31
CA LEU A 123 32.14 -23.24 -4.27
C LEU A 123 33.28 -24.26 -4.13
N ALA A 124 33.53 -24.70 -2.89
CA ALA A 124 34.74 -25.45 -2.53
C ALA A 124 34.70 -26.95 -2.86
N ASP A 125 33.51 -27.55 -2.98
CA ASP A 125 33.31 -29.00 -3.04
C ASP A 125 32.93 -29.49 -4.44
N ILE A 126 31.89 -28.91 -5.05
CA ILE A 126 31.37 -29.32 -6.36
C ILE A 126 31.52 -28.16 -7.34
N PRO A 127 32.10 -28.38 -8.53
CA PRO A 127 32.17 -27.34 -9.56
C PRO A 127 30.79 -26.79 -9.91
N CYS A 128 30.67 -25.46 -9.95
CA CYS A 128 29.41 -24.76 -10.21
C CYS A 128 28.68 -25.25 -11.48
N MET A 129 29.44 -25.53 -12.55
CA MET A 129 28.92 -26.13 -13.79
C MET A 129 28.15 -27.44 -13.57
N GLU A 130 28.67 -28.34 -12.73
CA GLU A 130 28.04 -29.64 -12.47
C GLU A 130 26.78 -29.49 -11.61
N ILE A 131 26.78 -28.53 -10.68
CA ILE A 131 25.59 -28.18 -9.89
C ILE A 131 24.48 -27.69 -10.83
N ILE A 132 24.77 -26.71 -11.69
CA ILE A 132 23.79 -26.12 -12.60
C ILE A 132 23.24 -27.19 -13.56
N ARG A 133 24.11 -28.00 -14.17
CA ARG A 133 23.68 -29.09 -15.06
C ARG A 133 22.85 -30.15 -14.35
N SER A 134 23.18 -30.47 -13.10
CA SER A 134 22.38 -31.40 -12.30
C SER A 134 21.00 -30.84 -12.01
N LEU A 135 20.90 -29.58 -11.60
CA LEU A 135 19.63 -28.91 -11.34
C LEU A 135 18.76 -28.80 -12.60
N ARG A 136 19.36 -28.43 -13.74
CA ARG A 136 18.66 -28.35 -15.03
C ARG A 136 18.13 -29.70 -15.51
N ARG A 137 18.84 -30.80 -15.22
CA ARG A 137 18.33 -32.16 -15.49
C ARG A 137 17.21 -32.57 -14.55
N MET A 138 17.20 -32.04 -13.32
CA MET A 138 16.21 -32.37 -12.29
C MET A 138 14.89 -31.60 -12.48
N THR A 139 14.96 -30.36 -12.95
CA THR A 139 13.78 -29.52 -13.21
C THR A 139 13.11 -29.91 -14.53
N THR A 140 11.85 -30.34 -14.49
CA THR A 140 11.01 -30.57 -15.68
C THR A 140 10.50 -29.23 -16.25
N ASP A 141 10.06 -29.19 -17.51
CA ASP A 141 9.57 -27.97 -18.20
C ASP A 141 8.49 -27.15 -17.45
N GLN A 142 7.82 -27.73 -16.44
CA GLN A 142 6.81 -27.05 -15.62
C GLN A 142 7.32 -26.50 -14.27
N GLN A 143 8.57 -26.78 -13.88
CA GLN A 143 9.20 -26.31 -12.64
C GLN A 143 10.49 -25.54 -12.97
N ASP A 144 10.33 -24.34 -13.53
CA ASP A 144 11.44 -23.51 -13.97
C ASP A 144 12.12 -22.82 -12.77
N LEU A 145 13.12 -23.49 -12.19
CA LEU A 145 13.98 -22.88 -11.16
C LEU A 145 14.81 -21.77 -11.80
N LYS A 146 14.69 -20.54 -11.30
CA LYS A 146 15.56 -19.45 -11.73
C LYS A 146 16.92 -19.53 -11.05
N ILE A 147 17.99 -19.48 -11.84
CA ILE A 147 19.38 -19.59 -11.37
C ILE A 147 20.15 -18.35 -11.80
N LEU A 148 20.63 -17.58 -10.83
CA LEU A 148 21.59 -16.50 -11.03
C LEU A 148 22.97 -16.97 -10.60
N CYS A 149 24.00 -16.71 -11.39
CA CYS A 149 25.37 -17.05 -11.03
C CYS A 149 26.16 -15.80 -10.64
N SER A 150 26.72 -15.78 -9.43
CA SER A 150 27.67 -14.76 -9.02
C SER A 150 29.06 -15.13 -9.52
N ALA A 151 29.54 -14.41 -10.53
CA ALA A 151 30.78 -14.72 -11.23
C ALA A 151 31.63 -13.49 -11.55
N LYS A 152 32.92 -13.69 -11.74
CA LYS A 152 33.87 -12.70 -12.27
C LYS A 152 33.55 -12.41 -13.74
N SER A 153 33.83 -11.18 -14.20
CA SER A 153 33.44 -10.75 -15.56
C SER A 153 33.98 -11.65 -16.69
N ARG A 154 35.16 -12.25 -16.47
CA ARG A 154 35.78 -13.20 -17.42
C ARG A 154 35.02 -14.53 -17.58
N ASN A 155 34.24 -14.92 -16.57
CA ASN A 155 33.55 -16.19 -16.51
C ASN A 155 32.04 -16.06 -16.82
N SER A 156 31.52 -14.85 -16.98
CA SER A 156 30.09 -14.61 -17.24
C SER A 156 29.55 -15.39 -18.44
N ARG A 157 30.30 -15.40 -19.57
CA ARG A 157 29.90 -16.16 -20.77
C ARG A 157 29.79 -17.65 -20.49
N ARG A 158 30.74 -18.21 -19.74
CA ARG A 158 30.76 -19.64 -19.39
C ARG A 158 29.57 -20.00 -18.51
N CYS A 159 29.21 -19.14 -17.56
CA CYS A 159 28.06 -19.36 -16.69
C CYS A 159 26.75 -19.44 -17.49
N LEU A 160 26.56 -18.53 -18.47
CA LEU A 160 25.41 -18.56 -19.38
C LEU A 160 25.35 -19.86 -20.19
N GLU A 161 26.49 -20.34 -20.71
CA GLU A 161 26.58 -21.62 -21.41
C GLU A 161 26.22 -22.83 -20.53
N TRP A 162 26.36 -22.72 -19.21
CA TRP A 162 25.95 -23.79 -18.27
C TRP A 162 24.44 -23.83 -18.06
N GLY A 163 23.71 -22.80 -18.49
CA GLY A 163 22.26 -22.72 -18.41
C GLY A 163 21.75 -21.90 -17.23
N VAL A 164 22.52 -20.94 -16.71
CA VAL A 164 22.03 -19.95 -15.74
C VAL A 164 21.13 -18.95 -16.46
N ASP A 165 20.14 -18.39 -15.77
CA ASP A 165 19.24 -17.41 -16.35
C ASP A 165 19.92 -16.04 -16.52
N GLU A 166 20.79 -15.66 -15.59
CA GLU A 166 21.55 -14.41 -15.66
C GLU A 166 22.78 -14.43 -14.74
N VAL A 167 23.73 -13.52 -14.97
CA VAL A 167 24.98 -13.41 -14.19
C VAL A 167 24.99 -12.17 -13.33
N LEU A 168 25.32 -12.33 -12.04
CA LEU A 168 25.62 -11.28 -11.08
C LEU A 168 27.14 -11.01 -11.07
N PRO A 169 27.62 -9.88 -11.61
CA PRO A 169 29.06 -9.61 -11.66
C PRO A 169 29.59 -9.32 -10.25
N LYS A 170 30.48 -10.16 -9.73
CA LYS A 170 31.11 -9.98 -8.39
C LYS A 170 31.83 -8.64 -8.22
N GLU A 171 32.30 -8.09 -9.33
CA GLU A 171 33.07 -6.84 -9.39
C GLU A 171 32.17 -5.59 -9.40
N SER A 172 30.85 -5.76 -9.58
CA SER A 172 29.90 -4.66 -9.55
C SER A 172 29.71 -4.13 -8.13
N SER A 173 29.85 -2.82 -7.96
CA SER A 173 29.49 -2.12 -6.72
C SER A 173 28.04 -1.63 -6.71
N ASP A 174 27.29 -1.87 -7.80
CA ASP A 174 25.90 -1.41 -7.95
C ASP A 174 24.92 -2.41 -7.33
N LEU A 175 24.78 -2.31 -6.01
CA LEU A 175 23.78 -3.07 -5.24
C LEU A 175 22.34 -2.76 -5.67
N GLU A 176 22.10 -1.60 -6.29
CA GLU A 176 20.77 -1.21 -6.74
C GLU A 176 20.35 -2.01 -7.98
N GLU A 177 21.27 -2.21 -8.92
CA GLU A 177 21.11 -3.05 -10.10
C GLU A 177 20.86 -4.51 -9.72
N TRP A 178 21.62 -5.04 -8.76
CA TRP A 178 21.39 -6.39 -8.22
C TRP A 178 19.97 -6.55 -7.68
N GLY A 179 19.51 -5.57 -6.91
CA GLY A 179 18.14 -5.52 -6.42
C GLY A 179 17.11 -5.54 -7.56
N LYS A 180 17.26 -4.66 -8.56
CA LYS A 180 16.35 -4.60 -9.74
C LYS A 180 16.26 -5.98 -10.41
N MET A 181 17.39 -6.60 -10.65
CA MET A 181 17.47 -7.90 -11.31
C MET A 181 16.80 -8.99 -10.48
N ILE A 182 17.16 -9.14 -9.20
CA ILE A 182 16.57 -10.15 -8.31
C ILE A 182 15.05 -9.99 -8.19
N TYR A 183 14.54 -8.77 -7.99
CA TYR A 183 13.10 -8.51 -7.91
C TYR A 183 12.38 -8.85 -9.23
N THR A 184 13.01 -8.54 -10.37
CA THR A 184 12.48 -8.91 -11.70
C THR A 184 12.36 -10.42 -11.84
N PHE A 185 13.40 -11.17 -11.46
CA PHE A 185 13.39 -12.65 -11.52
C PHE A 185 12.39 -13.29 -10.56
N LEU A 186 12.14 -12.67 -9.40
CA LEU A 186 11.15 -13.13 -8.44
C LEU A 186 9.71 -12.74 -8.83
N ASN A 187 9.55 -11.95 -9.90
CA ASN A 187 8.29 -11.31 -10.29
C ASN A 187 7.66 -10.56 -9.10
N ILE A 188 8.50 -9.91 -8.31
CA ILE A 188 8.11 -9.06 -7.20
C ILE A 188 8.20 -7.61 -7.69
N PRO A 189 7.10 -6.84 -7.68
CA PRO A 189 7.16 -5.42 -7.96
C PRO A 189 8.01 -4.76 -6.87
N ARG A 190 9.13 -4.16 -7.28
CA ARG A 190 9.98 -3.39 -6.38
C ARG A 190 9.14 -2.21 -5.87
N GLU A 191 8.96 -2.14 -4.55
CA GLU A 191 8.64 -0.86 -3.91
C GLU A 191 9.90 -0.02 -4.11
N LEU A 192 9.97 0.70 -5.23
CA LEU A 192 10.85 1.86 -5.32
C LEU A 192 10.46 2.75 -4.14
N PRO A 193 11.41 3.41 -3.44
CA PRO A 193 11.04 4.49 -2.55
C PRO A 193 10.14 5.39 -3.37
N GLU A 194 8.90 5.55 -2.91
CA GLU A 194 7.90 6.35 -3.60
C GLU A 194 8.61 7.64 -4.03
N GLU A 195 8.71 7.89 -5.34
CA GLU A 195 8.68 9.29 -5.76
C GLU A 195 7.52 9.86 -4.97
N GLU A 196 7.76 10.86 -4.12
CA GLU A 196 6.72 11.52 -3.34
C GLU A 196 5.60 11.83 -4.31
N THR A 197 4.61 10.93 -4.39
CA THR A 197 3.39 11.17 -5.10
C THR A 197 2.70 12.07 -4.12
N ASN A 198 3.03 13.35 -4.29
CA ASN A 198 2.35 14.46 -3.71
C ASN A 198 0.94 14.33 -4.29
N TYR A 199 0.13 13.44 -3.70
CA TYR A 199 -1.28 13.31 -3.94
C TYR A 199 -1.81 14.67 -3.49
N LYS A 200 -1.78 15.63 -4.42
CA LYS A 200 -2.55 16.84 -4.32
C LYS A 200 -3.95 16.34 -4.10
N HIS A 201 -4.40 16.40 -2.85
CA HIS A 201 -5.76 16.06 -2.48
C HIS A 201 -6.62 16.98 -3.35
N GLN A 202 -7.13 16.46 -4.48
CA GLN A 202 -7.89 17.26 -5.42
C GLN A 202 -9.22 17.55 -4.75
N ARG A 203 -9.26 18.66 -4.02
CA ARG A 203 -10.47 19.20 -3.45
C ARG A 203 -11.36 19.52 -4.64
N ARG A 204 -12.48 18.80 -4.77
CA ARG A 204 -13.47 19.03 -5.83
C ARG A 204 -14.01 20.47 -5.83
N TRP A 205 -13.97 21.10 -4.66
CA TRP A 205 -14.46 22.46 -4.45
C TRP A 205 -13.35 23.30 -3.81
N PRO A 206 -13.07 24.51 -4.35
CA PRO A 206 -12.15 25.44 -3.72
C PRO A 206 -12.66 25.78 -2.31
N ARG A 207 -11.74 25.99 -1.37
CA ARG A 207 -12.06 26.40 -0.01
C ARG A 207 -11.67 27.86 0.19
N MET A 208 -12.53 28.59 0.87
CA MET A 208 -12.27 29.95 1.31
C MET A 208 -11.92 29.95 2.79
N ASN A 209 -10.95 30.77 3.18
CA ASN A 209 -10.64 31.01 4.58
C ASN A 209 -11.53 32.12 5.11
N ILE A 210 -12.25 31.87 6.20
CA ILE A 210 -13.25 32.83 6.71
C ILE A 210 -13.17 33.07 8.23
N HIS A 211 -12.26 32.39 8.96
CA HIS A 211 -12.00 32.54 10.40
C HIS A 211 -13.22 33.05 11.22
N LEU A 212 -14.31 32.28 11.19
CA LEU A 212 -15.62 32.73 11.67
C LEU A 212 -16.04 31.97 12.93
N PRO A 213 -16.24 32.62 14.08
CA PRO A 213 -16.80 31.98 15.26
C PRO A 213 -18.23 31.50 15.00
N LEU A 214 -18.54 30.25 15.36
CA LEU A 214 -19.87 29.66 15.19
C LEU A 214 -20.31 28.89 16.45
N LYS A 215 -21.63 28.73 16.56
CA LYS A 215 -22.24 27.82 17.51
C LYS A 215 -22.31 26.43 16.89
N ILE A 216 -21.95 25.42 17.67
CA ILE A 216 -22.06 24.02 17.27
C ILE A 216 -23.06 23.29 18.16
N GLY A 217 -23.86 22.42 17.54
CA GLY A 217 -24.72 21.47 18.22
C GLY A 217 -24.35 20.06 17.84
N ILE A 218 -23.97 19.22 18.79
CA ILE A 218 -23.64 17.82 18.59
C ILE A 218 -24.82 16.95 19.02
N TYR A 219 -25.20 16.00 18.17
CA TYR A 219 -26.24 15.03 18.50
C TYR A 219 -25.89 13.64 17.99
N SER A 220 -26.18 12.62 18.80
CA SER A 220 -26.08 11.22 18.37
C SER A 220 -27.11 10.94 17.28
N VAL A 221 -26.73 10.12 16.31
CA VAL A 221 -27.67 9.66 15.26
C VAL A 221 -28.84 8.87 15.85
N ARG A 222 -28.66 8.21 17.00
CA ARG A 222 -29.68 7.41 17.69
C ARG A 222 -30.66 8.26 18.51
N THR A 223 -30.21 9.40 19.04
CA THR A 223 -30.99 10.29 19.90
C THR A 223 -30.85 11.76 19.45
N PRO A 224 -31.44 12.14 18.30
CA PRO A 224 -31.22 13.46 17.69
C PRO A 224 -31.79 14.65 18.49
N TYR A 225 -32.65 14.37 19.48
CA TYR A 225 -33.28 15.38 20.34
C TYR A 225 -32.39 15.80 21.52
N ARG A 226 -31.38 15.00 21.91
CA ARG A 226 -30.36 15.41 22.87
C ARG A 226 -29.23 16.08 22.10
N ARG A 227 -29.09 17.39 22.27
CA ARG A 227 -28.02 18.19 21.69
C ARG A 227 -27.11 18.66 22.80
N ASP A 228 -25.83 18.35 22.69
CA ASP A 228 -24.80 19.06 23.43
C ASP A 228 -24.39 20.28 22.61
N THR A 229 -24.27 21.44 23.25
CA THR A 229 -23.97 22.70 22.59
C THR A 229 -22.52 23.10 22.84
N GLY A 230 -21.99 23.93 21.96
CA GLY A 230 -20.63 24.40 22.06
C GLY A 230 -20.32 25.51 21.07
N GLN A 231 -19.05 25.87 21.01
CA GLN A 231 -18.51 26.85 20.09
C GLN A 231 -17.33 26.26 19.33
N ALA A 232 -17.11 26.78 18.13
CA ALA A 232 -15.95 26.46 17.31
C ALA A 232 -15.62 27.64 16.40
N THR A 233 -14.40 27.66 15.87
CA THR A 233 -13.98 28.63 14.85
C THR A 233 -13.96 27.94 13.49
N MET A 234 -14.62 28.53 12.49
CA MET A 234 -14.56 28.07 11.10
C MET A 234 -13.34 28.66 10.41
N GLU A 235 -12.30 27.86 10.28
CA GLU A 235 -11.07 28.26 9.60
C GLU A 235 -11.29 28.41 8.09
N ASN A 236 -11.96 27.43 7.49
CA ASN A 236 -12.29 27.46 6.07
C ASN A 236 -13.60 26.71 5.74
N ILE A 237 -14.22 27.11 4.64
CA ILE A 237 -15.46 26.53 4.12
C ILE A 237 -15.36 26.28 2.62
N SER A 238 -16.07 25.25 2.14
CA SER A 238 -16.52 25.13 0.76
C SER A 238 -17.94 24.61 0.71
N ILE A 239 -18.52 24.54 -0.47
CA ILE A 239 -19.87 23.99 -0.65
C ILE A 239 -20.00 22.52 -0.17
N GLY A 240 -18.88 21.80 -0.03
CA GLY A 240 -18.86 20.41 0.41
C GLY A 240 -18.60 20.19 1.90
N GLY A 241 -18.14 21.21 2.63
CA GLY A 241 -17.76 21.06 4.03
C GLY A 241 -16.97 22.21 4.62
N ALA A 242 -16.67 22.12 5.90
CA ALA A 242 -15.92 23.12 6.65
C ALA A 242 -14.77 22.48 7.44
N PHE A 243 -13.77 23.29 7.78
CA PHE A 243 -12.74 22.95 8.76
C PHE A 243 -12.94 23.80 10.01
N LEU A 244 -12.98 23.14 11.16
CA LEU A 244 -13.23 23.75 12.45
C LEU A 244 -11.99 23.61 13.34
N SER A 245 -11.70 24.65 14.09
CA SER A 245 -10.71 24.72 15.17
C SER A 245 -11.39 25.17 16.47
N ASP A 246 -10.63 25.15 17.56
CA ASP A 246 -11.05 25.66 18.88
C ASP A 246 -12.42 25.14 19.32
N ILE A 247 -12.66 23.85 19.07
CA ILE A 247 -13.93 23.20 19.38
C ILE A 247 -14.06 23.04 20.89
N ALA A 248 -15.00 23.77 21.49
CA ALA A 248 -15.32 23.72 22.90
C ALA A 248 -16.79 23.32 23.09
N LEU A 249 -17.03 22.18 23.73
CA LEU A 249 -18.37 21.71 24.08
C LEU A 249 -18.69 22.04 25.53
N GLU A 250 -19.92 22.46 25.82
CA GLU A 250 -20.39 22.72 27.19
C GLU A 250 -20.35 21.45 28.04
N GLY A 251 -20.70 20.29 27.48
CA GLY A 251 -20.58 18.98 28.14
C GLY A 251 -19.15 18.45 28.26
N GLY A 252 -18.16 19.13 27.67
CA GLY A 252 -16.73 18.80 27.74
C GLY A 252 -16.32 17.45 27.16
N LYS A 253 -17.25 16.67 26.58
CA LYS A 253 -17.01 15.31 26.07
C LYS A 253 -17.52 15.17 24.65
N ILE A 254 -16.64 14.78 23.75
CA ILE A 254 -17.02 14.40 22.38
C ILE A 254 -17.62 12.99 22.44
N PRO A 255 -18.80 12.73 21.85
CA PRO A 255 -19.40 11.40 21.86
C PRO A 255 -18.49 10.35 21.21
N CYS A 256 -18.37 9.17 21.84
CA CYS A 256 -17.65 8.02 21.28
C CYS A 256 -18.45 7.26 20.21
N GLU A 257 -19.73 7.59 20.05
CA GLU A 257 -20.61 7.02 19.02
C GLU A 257 -20.71 7.95 17.80
N PRO A 258 -21.12 7.44 16.61
CA PRO A 258 -21.37 8.29 15.45
C PRO A 258 -22.36 9.42 15.76
N PHE A 259 -21.88 10.65 15.66
CA PHE A 259 -22.65 11.86 15.89
C PHE A 259 -22.68 12.76 14.66
N ARG A 260 -23.61 13.70 14.67
CA ARG A 260 -23.76 14.75 13.68
C ARG A 260 -23.51 16.09 14.35
N VAL A 261 -23.09 17.04 13.53
CA VAL A 261 -22.82 18.41 13.96
C VAL A 261 -23.75 19.33 13.19
N LEU A 262 -24.48 20.16 13.92
CA LEU A 262 -25.16 21.33 13.43
C LEU A 262 -24.22 22.52 13.61
N LEU A 263 -23.97 23.26 12.54
CA LEU A 263 -23.20 24.49 12.54
C LEU A 263 -24.17 25.65 12.37
N GLU A 264 -24.07 26.67 13.21
CA GLU A 264 -24.91 27.87 13.15
C GLU A 264 -24.03 29.12 13.29
N SER A 265 -24.13 30.02 12.31
CA SER A 265 -23.44 31.31 12.32
C SER A 265 -24.46 32.45 12.30
N ASP A 266 -24.28 33.39 13.22
CA ASP A 266 -25.06 34.62 13.32
C ASP A 266 -24.21 35.85 12.92
N GLN A 267 -22.99 35.64 12.39
CA GLN A 267 -22.02 36.68 12.05
C GLN A 267 -21.77 36.78 10.54
N GLU A 268 -21.47 37.99 10.07
CA GLU A 268 -21.00 38.22 8.69
C GLU A 268 -19.67 37.49 8.46
N PRO A 269 -19.44 36.87 7.28
CA PRO A 269 -20.26 36.96 6.07
C PRO A 269 -21.36 35.89 5.93
N LEU A 270 -21.54 35.04 6.94
CA LEU A 270 -22.49 33.92 6.94
C LEU A 270 -23.55 34.15 8.03
N LYS A 271 -24.21 35.31 8.01
CA LYS A 271 -25.26 35.64 8.97
C LYS A 271 -26.50 34.77 8.73
N ASP A 272 -27.13 34.27 9.79
CA ASP A 272 -28.28 33.35 9.75
C ASP A 272 -27.99 32.03 8.99
N TRP A 273 -26.73 31.64 8.90
CA TRP A 273 -26.31 30.46 8.15
C TRP A 273 -26.34 29.21 9.03
N LYS A 274 -26.86 28.10 8.47
CA LYS A 274 -26.93 26.81 9.17
C LYS A 274 -26.58 25.64 8.24
N ALA A 275 -25.82 24.68 8.76
CA ALA A 275 -25.53 23.45 8.02
C ALA A 275 -25.42 22.22 8.93
N HIS A 276 -25.93 21.09 8.43
CA HIS A 276 -25.72 19.80 9.07
C HIS A 276 -24.56 19.07 8.41
N GLY A 277 -23.62 18.59 9.22
CA GLY A 277 -22.50 17.82 8.78
C GLY A 277 -22.23 16.56 9.60
N LYS A 278 -21.37 15.72 9.04
CA LYS A 278 -20.71 14.62 9.76
C LYS A 278 -19.24 14.94 9.93
N VAL A 279 -18.66 14.52 11.03
CA VAL A 279 -17.21 14.59 11.23
C VAL A 279 -16.56 13.52 10.35
N ILE A 280 -15.59 13.93 9.52
CA ILE A 280 -14.78 13.02 8.68
C ILE A 280 -13.36 12.86 9.20
N ARG A 281 -12.91 13.80 10.02
CA ARG A 281 -11.58 13.81 10.65
C ARG A 281 -11.69 14.60 11.95
N LEU A 282 -11.13 14.06 13.02
CA LEU A 282 -11.02 14.71 14.32
C LEU A 282 -9.58 14.54 14.80
N GLN A 283 -8.91 15.62 15.18
CA GLN A 283 -7.54 15.57 15.70
C GLN A 283 -7.46 16.33 17.02
N SER A 284 -6.63 15.83 17.93
CA SER A 284 -6.43 16.38 19.27
C SER A 284 -4.93 16.39 19.59
N ASN A 285 -4.19 17.26 18.89
CA ASN A 285 -2.74 17.42 19.06
C ASN A 285 -2.46 18.82 19.65
N GLY A 286 -3.10 19.15 20.77
CA GLY A 286 -3.00 20.45 21.45
C GLY A 286 -4.30 21.29 21.38
N THR A 287 -4.93 21.38 20.21
CA THR A 287 -6.28 21.92 20.03
C THR A 287 -7.16 20.92 19.30
N VAL A 288 -8.46 20.90 19.62
CA VAL A 288 -9.42 20.00 18.97
C VAL A 288 -9.80 20.61 17.62
N THR A 289 -9.45 19.94 16.54
CA THR A 289 -9.82 20.34 15.18
C THR A 289 -10.69 19.28 14.51
N ALA A 290 -11.64 19.71 13.70
CA ALA A 290 -12.55 18.81 12.99
C ALA A 290 -12.73 19.19 11.52
N GLY A 291 -12.60 18.18 10.65
CA GLY A 291 -13.10 18.26 9.28
C GLY A 291 -14.56 17.83 9.24
N ILE A 292 -15.43 18.72 8.76
CA ILE A 292 -16.87 18.48 8.63
C ILE A 292 -17.23 18.32 7.16
N GLN A 293 -17.89 17.21 6.82
CA GLN A 293 -18.55 17.04 5.52
C GLN A 293 -20.03 17.37 5.66
N PHE A 294 -20.52 18.31 4.86
CA PHE A 294 -21.94 18.65 4.87
C PHE A 294 -22.78 17.51 4.32
N THR A 295 -23.88 17.22 4.99
CA THR A 295 -24.83 16.16 4.60
C THR A 295 -26.20 16.69 4.25
N ARG A 296 -26.56 17.85 4.82
CA ARG A 296 -27.76 18.59 4.43
C ARG A 296 -27.47 20.07 4.62
N VAL A 297 -27.44 20.80 3.51
CA VAL A 297 -27.31 22.26 3.49
C VAL A 297 -28.56 22.80 2.80
N PRO A 298 -29.29 23.75 3.39
CA PRO A 298 -30.36 24.44 2.70
C PRO A 298 -29.84 25.10 1.41
N LYS A 299 -30.66 25.16 0.35
CA LYS A 299 -30.25 25.83 -0.91
C LYS A 299 -29.83 27.28 -0.69
N ALA A 300 -30.51 28.00 0.20
CA ALA A 300 -30.14 29.36 0.60
C ALA A 300 -28.71 29.40 1.19
N SER A 301 -28.39 28.49 2.11
CA SER A 301 -27.07 28.39 2.74
C SER A 301 -25.97 27.94 1.79
N MET A 302 -26.29 27.17 0.73
CA MET A 302 -25.34 26.88 -0.35
C MET A 302 -25.07 28.13 -1.19
N LYS A 303 -26.13 28.87 -1.57
CA LYS A 303 -26.00 30.10 -2.35
C LYS A 303 -25.13 31.14 -1.64
N MET A 304 -25.27 31.28 -0.31
CA MET A 304 -24.40 32.18 0.47
C MET A 304 -22.91 31.79 0.39
N ILE A 305 -22.58 30.50 0.29
CA ILE A 305 -21.18 30.07 0.13
C ILE A 305 -20.70 30.35 -1.30
N GLU A 306 -21.58 30.19 -2.29
CA GLU A 306 -21.28 30.51 -3.70
C GLU A 306 -21.07 32.01 -3.92
N ASP A 307 -21.90 32.86 -3.30
CA ASP A 307 -21.81 34.33 -3.37
C ASP A 307 -20.52 34.84 -2.71
N LEU A 308 -19.96 34.12 -1.74
CA LEU A 308 -18.68 34.45 -1.12
C LEU A 308 -17.46 33.95 -1.90
N ALA A 309 -17.66 33.08 -2.88
CA ALA A 309 -16.60 32.57 -3.73
C ALA A 309 -16.41 33.38 -5.03
N GLN A 310 -17.30 34.36 -5.29
CA GLN A 310 -17.23 35.33 -6.39
C GLN A 310 -16.49 36.61 -5.96
#